data_AF-A0A833D3B8-F1
#
_entry.id   AF-A0A833D3B8-F1
#
_cell.length_a   1.000
_cell.length_b   1.000
_cell.length_c   1.000
_cell.angle_alpha   90.00
_cell.angle_beta   90.00
_cell.angle_gamma   90.00
#
_symmetry.space_group_name_H-M   'P 1'
#
loop_
_entity.id
_entity.type
_entity.pdbx_description
1 polymer ?
#
loop_
_entity_poly.entity_id
_entity_poly.type
_entity_poly.pdbx_seq_one_letter_code
_entity_poly.pdbx_strand_id
1 'polypeptide(L)'
;MSWMAGLWYIPRLFIYQTLNKDKPDVVDVMLLMQSRVIRIIATPALLASFFFGGLLLLIPGIFSAQSGWLHAKLSLVFVLAGFHGYLVSTHKRFLRLEYRHEASFYRVLNEIPTLLLIFIVFFVVLKPF
;
A
#
# COMPACT_ATOMS: atom_id res chain seq x y z
N MET A 1 4.19 8.62 6.01
CA MET A 1 2.75 8.99 5.96
C MET A 1 2.19 9.00 4.54
N SER A 2 2.83 9.68 3.58
CA SER A 2 2.32 9.79 2.20
C SER A 2 2.09 8.46 1.49
N TRP A 3 2.94 7.46 1.74
CA TRP A 3 2.76 6.11 1.19
C TRP A 3 1.47 5.44 1.70
N MET A 4 1.24 5.49 3.02
CA MET A 4 0.05 4.90 3.66
C MET A 4 -1.24 5.57 3.17
N ALA A 5 -1.24 6.90 3.03
CA ALA A 5 -2.39 7.62 2.49
C ALA A 5 -2.76 7.13 1.07
N GLY A 6 -1.76 6.86 0.22
CA GLY A 6 -1.98 6.27 -1.10
C GLY A 6 -2.58 4.87 -1.03
N LEU A 7 -2.14 4.04 -0.08
CA LEU A 7 -2.65 2.67 0.11
C LEU A 7 -4.10 2.63 0.60
N TRP A 8 -4.55 3.60 1.39
CA TRP A 8 -5.97 3.73 1.77
C TRP A 8 -6.83 4.29 0.65
N TYR A 9 -6.31 5.23 -0.13
CA TYR A 9 -7.12 5.92 -1.13
C TYR A 9 -7.36 5.08 -2.40
N ILE A 10 -6.39 4.26 -2.81
CA ILE A 10 -6.49 3.47 -4.05
C ILE A 10 -7.61 2.43 -4.04
N PRO A 11 -7.74 1.53 -3.05
CA PRO A 11 -8.81 0.53 -3.01
C PRO A 11 -10.20 1.17 -3.10
N ARG A 12 -10.37 2.35 -2.48
CA ARG A 12 -11.60 3.12 -2.55
C ARG A 12 -11.92 3.56 -3.98
N LEU A 13 -10.93 4.02 -4.74
CA LEU A 13 -11.11 4.34 -6.16
C LEU A 13 -11.47 3.10 -7.00
N PHE A 14 -10.91 1.92 -6.68
CA PHE A 14 -11.28 0.68 -7.36
C PHE A 14 -12.75 0.32 -7.14
N ILE A 15 -13.26 0.46 -5.92
CA ILE A 15 -14.69 0.22 -5.62
C ILE A 15 -15.56 1.09 -6.52
N TYR A 16 -15.28 2.40 -6.58
CA TYR A 16 -16.11 3.33 -7.34
C TYR A 16 -16.00 3.12 -8.85
N GLN A 17 -14.84 2.74 -9.35
CA GLN A 17 -14.68 2.44 -10.78
C GLN A 17 -15.44 1.17 -11.15
N THR A 18 -15.34 0.10 -10.36
CA THR A 18 -16.09 -1.14 -10.61
C THR A 18 -17.60 -0.92 -10.59
N LEU A 19 -18.11 -0.05 -9.71
CA LEU A 19 -19.54 0.30 -9.64
C LEU A 19 -20.01 1.17 -10.82
N ASN A 20 -19.12 1.92 -11.47
CA ASN A 20 -19.44 2.83 -12.56
C ASN A 20 -18.77 2.42 -13.88
N LYS A 21 -18.47 1.12 -14.06
CA LYS A 21 -17.75 0.60 -15.24
C LYS A 21 -18.45 0.90 -16.57
N ASP A 22 -19.78 1.10 -16.54
CA ASP A 22 -20.60 1.39 -17.72
C ASP A 22 -20.67 2.90 -18.06
N LYS A 23 -19.95 3.76 -17.32
CA LYS A 23 -19.91 5.21 -17.51
C LYS A 23 -18.50 5.67 -17.92
N PRO A 24 -18.21 5.81 -19.23
CA PRO A 24 -16.87 6.12 -19.73
C PRO A 24 -16.25 7.38 -19.11
N ASP A 25 -17.01 8.47 -19.02
CA ASP A 25 -16.51 9.75 -18.49
C ASP A 25 -16.01 9.64 -17.03
N VAL A 26 -16.70 8.81 -16.22
CA VAL A 26 -16.33 8.57 -14.82
C VAL A 26 -15.10 7.68 -14.75
N VAL A 27 -15.03 6.65 -15.60
CA VAL A 27 -13.91 5.72 -15.67
C VAL A 27 -12.62 6.45 -16.03
N ASP A 28 -12.65 7.35 -17.01
CA ASP A 28 -11.46 8.11 -17.44
C ASP A 28 -10.90 8.98 -16.32
N VAL A 29 -11.77 9.70 -15.61
CA VAL A 29 -11.37 10.51 -14.45
C VAL A 29 -10.80 9.61 -13.35
N MET A 30 -11.41 8.45 -13.08
CA MET A 30 -10.91 7.52 -12.06
C MET A 30 -9.55 6.92 -12.42
N LEU A 31 -9.33 6.55 -13.68
CA LEU A 31 -8.04 6.06 -14.16
C LEU A 31 -6.95 7.12 -14.02
N LEU A 32 -7.28 8.39 -14.31
CA LEU A 32 -6.37 9.51 -14.10
C LEU A 32 -6.03 9.69 -12.61
N MET A 33 -7.03 9.68 -11.73
CA MET A 33 -6.83 9.82 -10.28
C MET A 33 -5.99 8.68 -9.72
N GLN A 34 -6.28 7.43 -10.10
CA GLN A 34 -5.50 6.26 -9.68
C GLN A 34 -4.04 6.36 -10.16
N SER A 35 -3.83 6.74 -11.42
CA SER A 35 -2.49 6.89 -12.01
C SER A 35 -1.67 7.92 -11.24
N ARG A 36 -2.27 9.07 -10.90
CA ARG A 36 -1.61 10.12 -10.11
C ARG A 36 -1.26 9.64 -8.71
N VAL A 37 -2.21 9.02 -8.01
CA VAL A 37 -1.98 8.56 -6.64
C VAL A 37 -0.91 7.47 -6.59
N ILE A 38 -0.91 6.53 -7.53
CA ILE A 38 0.12 5.49 -7.59
C ILE A 38 1.47 6.10 -7.99
N ARG A 39 1.56 6.72 -9.17
CA ARG A 39 2.86 7.06 -9.76
C ARG A 39 3.49 8.31 -9.17
N ILE A 40 2.69 9.29 -8.73
CA ILE A 40 3.19 10.58 -8.24
C ILE A 40 3.32 10.57 -6.72
N ILE A 41 2.41 9.91 -6.01
CA ILE A 41 2.38 9.96 -4.54
C ILE A 41 2.96 8.69 -3.93
N ALA A 42 2.33 7.54 -4.18
CA ALA A 42 2.58 6.32 -3.42
C ALA A 42 3.91 5.65 -3.79
N THR A 43 4.22 5.50 -5.08
CA THR A 43 5.45 4.85 -5.53
C THR A 43 6.72 5.65 -5.18
N PRO A 44 6.78 6.98 -5.40
CA PRO A 44 7.94 7.77 -4.96
C PRO A 44 8.10 7.76 -3.43
N ALA A 45 6.99 7.81 -2.68
CA ALA A 45 7.04 7.71 -1.23
C ALA A 45 7.51 6.33 -0.75
N LEU A 46 7.14 5.23 -1.43
CA LEU A 46 7.67 3.89 -1.16
C LEU A 46 9.19 3.88 -1.40
N LEU A 47 9.65 4.34 -2.57
CA LEU A 47 11.09 4.36 -2.89
C LEU A 47 11.89 5.18 -1.89
N ALA A 48 11.41 6.36 -1.52
CA ALA A 48 12.03 7.18 -0.49
C ALA A 48 12.07 6.46 0.87
N SER A 49 10.99 5.79 1.26
CA SER A 49 10.93 5.05 2.54
C SER A 49 11.95 3.91 2.58
N PHE A 50 12.11 3.16 1.48
CA PHE A 50 13.12 2.10 1.38
C PHE A 50 14.54 2.67 1.32
N PHE A 51 14.76 3.77 0.60
CA PHE A 51 16.07 4.41 0.50
C PHE A 51 16.54 4.95 1.86
N PHE A 52 15.74 5.78 2.52
CA PHE A 52 16.09 6.33 3.84
C PHE A 52 16.10 5.25 4.92
N GLY A 53 15.18 4.28 4.86
CA GLY A 53 15.17 3.12 5.75
C GLY A 53 16.44 2.28 5.59
N GLY A 54 16.89 2.05 4.36
CA GLY A 54 18.14 1.36 4.06
C GLY A 54 19.36 2.10 4.58
N LEU A 55 19.44 3.42 4.36
CA LEU A 55 20.52 4.26 4.91
C LEU A 55 20.60 4.19 6.44
N LEU A 56 19.46 4.18 7.13
CA LEU A 56 19.39 4.02 8.58
C LEU A 56 19.98 2.70 9.06
N LEU A 57 19.82 1.61 8.31
CA LEU A 57 20.38 0.29 8.67
C LEU A 57 21.92 0.26 8.56
N LEU A 58 22.52 1.17 7.78
CA LEU A 58 23.98 1.26 7.62
C LEU A 58 24.65 2.01 8.78
N ILE A 59 23.89 2.70 9.63
CA ILE A 59 24.44 3.43 10.77
C ILE A 59 24.87 2.42 11.86
N PRO A 60 26.15 2.42 12.28
CA PRO A 60 26.63 1.51 13.31
C PRO A 60 25.84 1.66 14.62
N GLY A 61 25.43 0.53 15.20
CA GLY A 61 24.66 0.51 16.46
C GLY A 61 23.13 0.55 16.30
N ILE A 62 22.59 0.86 15.11
CA ILE A 62 21.14 0.76 14.84
C ILE A 62 20.75 -0.68 14.52
N PHE A 63 21.55 -1.37 13.70
CA PHE A 63 21.34 -2.77 13.38
C PHE A 63 22.02 -3.67 14.43
N SER A 64 21.34 -3.87 15.55
CA SER A 64 21.68 -4.96 16.46
C SER A 64 21.00 -6.23 15.95
N ALA A 65 21.79 -7.21 15.50
CA ALA A 65 21.29 -8.51 15.04
C ALA A 65 20.51 -9.27 16.13
N GLN A 66 20.61 -8.86 17.41
CA GLN A 66 19.87 -9.43 18.52
C GLN A 66 18.48 -8.80 18.72
N SER A 67 18.10 -7.77 17.96
CA SER A 67 16.78 -7.16 18.05
C SER A 67 15.77 -7.90 17.14
N GLY A 68 15.07 -8.88 17.71
CA GLY A 68 13.93 -9.54 17.04
C GLY A 68 12.86 -8.55 16.58
N TRP A 69 12.72 -7.44 17.32
CA TRP A 69 11.84 -6.32 16.96
C TRP A 69 12.15 -5.70 15.60
N LEU A 70 13.43 -5.52 15.25
CA LEU A 70 13.82 -4.93 13.97
C LEU A 70 13.44 -5.83 12.79
N HIS A 71 13.62 -7.15 12.95
CA HIS A 71 13.25 -8.14 11.94
C HIS A 71 11.73 -8.14 11.72
N ALA A 72 10.94 -8.18 12.81
CA ALA A 72 9.49 -8.10 12.74
C ALA A 72 9.01 -6.83 12.03
N LYS A 73 9.61 -5.68 12.35
CA LYS A 73 9.28 -4.40 11.70
C LYS A 73 9.59 -4.41 10.22
N LEU A 74 10.76 -4.93 9.81
CA LEU A 74 11.15 -5.02 8.40
C LEU A 74 10.20 -5.97 7.65
N SER A 75 9.86 -7.13 8.21
CA SER A 75 8.88 -8.04 7.61
C SER A 75 7.55 -7.36 7.32
N LEU A 76 7.03 -6.55 8.26
CA LEU A 76 5.79 -5.79 8.06
C LEU A 76 5.91 -4.75 6.93
N VAL A 77 7.06 -4.07 6.81
CA VAL A 77 7.33 -3.13 5.70
C VAL A 77 7.34 -3.86 4.36
N PHE A 78 7.94 -5.05 4.28
CA PHE A 78 7.93 -5.87 3.07
C PHE A 78 6.53 -6.36 2.71
N VAL A 79 5.72 -6.77 3.68
CA VAL A 79 4.31 -7.13 3.46
C VAL A 79 3.53 -5.94 2.90
N LEU A 80 3.74 -4.74 3.44
CA LEU A 80 3.10 -3.52 2.94
C LEU A 80 3.56 -3.17 1.51
N ALA A 81 4.84 -3.39 1.19
CA ALA A 81 5.37 -3.24 -0.17
C ALA A 81 4.76 -4.26 -1.15
N GLY A 82 4.58 -5.51 -0.72
CA GLY A 82 3.86 -6.53 -1.49
C GLY A 82 2.42 -6.12 -1.78
N PHE A 83 1.71 -5.60 -0.76
CA PHE A 83 0.36 -5.05 -0.94
C PHE A 83 0.33 -3.88 -1.92
N HIS A 84 1.30 -2.95 -1.84
CA HIS A 84 1.44 -1.88 -2.83
C HIS A 84 1.61 -2.43 -4.25
N GLY A 85 2.48 -3.43 -4.44
CA GLY A 85 2.69 -4.08 -5.73
C GLY A 85 1.42 -4.72 -6.28
N TYR A 86 0.61 -5.34 -5.42
CA TYR A 86 -0.71 -5.88 -5.79
C TYR A 86 -1.67 -4.78 -6.28
N LEU A 87 -1.73 -3.62 -5.62
CA LEU A 87 -2.55 -2.49 -6.07
C LEU A 87 -2.07 -1.93 -7.41
N VAL A 88 -0.76 -1.84 -7.62
CA VAL A 88 -0.18 -1.41 -8.92
C VAL A 88 -0.54 -2.40 -10.03
N SER A 89 -0.44 -3.70 -9.78
CA SER A 89 -0.84 -4.75 -10.73
C SER A 89 -2.32 -4.65 -11.09
N THR A 90 -3.16 -4.44 -10.07
CA THR A 90 -4.60 -4.23 -10.23
C THR A 90 -4.89 -2.99 -11.07
N HIS A 91 -4.26 -1.86 -10.78
CA HIS A 91 -4.41 -0.64 -11.58
C HIS A 91 -4.00 -0.83 -13.04
N LYS A 92 -2.92 -1.57 -13.32
CA LYS A 92 -2.52 -1.92 -14.70
C LYS A 92 -3.61 -2.72 -15.44
N ARG A 93 -4.43 -3.51 -14.73
CA ARG A 93 -5.59 -4.21 -15.32
C ARG A 93 -6.74 -3.25 -15.58
N PHE A 94 -7.04 -2.36 -14.63
CA PHE A 94 -8.05 -1.31 -14.81
C PHE A 94 -7.73 -0.40 -16.01
N LEU A 95 -6.45 -0.08 -16.26
CA LEU A 95 -6.02 0.65 -17.47
C LEU A 95 -6.34 -0.08 -18.80
N ARG A 96 -6.54 -1.40 -18.77
CA ARG A 96 -6.98 -2.21 -19.91
C ARG A 96 -8.47 -2.53 -19.85
N LEU A 97 -9.22 -1.90 -18.95
CA LEU A 97 -10.65 -2.17 -18.70
C LEU A 97 -10.95 -3.64 -18.33
N GLU A 98 -9.96 -4.34 -17.74
CA GLU A 98 -10.11 -5.71 -17.27
C GLU A 98 -10.54 -5.73 -15.79
N TYR A 99 -11.83 -5.99 -15.56
CA TYR A 99 -12.41 -6.11 -14.21
C TYR A 99 -12.41 -7.58 -13.76
N ARG A 100 -11.46 -7.97 -12.90
CA ARG A 100 -11.36 -9.36 -12.39
C ARG A 100 -12.22 -9.65 -11.17
N HIS A 101 -12.54 -8.62 -10.39
CA HIS A 101 -13.19 -8.78 -9.10
C HIS A 101 -14.34 -7.79 -8.94
N GLU A 102 -15.32 -8.19 -8.14
CA GLU A 102 -16.47 -7.37 -7.78
C GLU A 102 -16.11 -6.27 -6.77
N ALA A 103 -16.98 -5.27 -6.64
CA ALA A 103 -16.80 -4.16 -5.70
C ALA A 103 -16.65 -4.63 -4.24
N SER A 104 -17.27 -5.75 -3.86
CA SER A 104 -17.17 -6.35 -2.52
C SER A 104 -15.73 -6.76 -2.18
N PHE A 105 -14.99 -7.29 -3.14
CA PHE A 105 -13.59 -7.68 -2.96
C PHE A 105 -12.70 -6.46 -2.69
N TYR A 106 -12.93 -5.35 -3.39
CA TYR A 106 -12.19 -4.10 -3.16
C TYR A 106 -12.54 -3.42 -1.83
N ARG A 107 -13.74 -3.66 -1.28
CA ARG A 107 -14.07 -3.25 0.09
C ARG A 107 -13.24 -4.00 1.13
N VAL A 108 -13.06 -5.31 0.97
CA VAL A 108 -12.18 -6.09 1.85
C VAL A 108 -10.73 -5.59 1.76
N LEU A 109 -10.25 -5.31 0.53
CA LEU A 109 -8.92 -4.73 0.33
C LEU A 109 -8.74 -3.37 1.01
N ASN A 110 -9.79 -2.57 1.15
CA ASN A 110 -9.75 -1.29 1.86
C ASN A 110 -9.51 -1.44 3.37
N GLU A 111 -9.89 -2.57 3.96
CA GLU A 111 -9.69 -2.83 5.40
C GLU A 111 -8.29 -3.35 5.72
N ILE A 112 -7.58 -3.92 4.73
CA ILE A 112 -6.24 -4.51 4.93
C ILE A 112 -5.25 -3.53 5.57
N PRO A 113 -5.11 -2.27 5.10
CA PRO A 113 -4.12 -1.38 5.70
C PRO A 113 -4.52 -0.93 7.11
N THR A 114 -5.82 -0.90 7.43
CA THR A 114 -6.31 -0.65 8.79
C THR A 114 -5.97 -1.81 9.72
N LEU A 115 -6.21 -3.05 9.29
CA LEU A 115 -5.82 -4.24 10.06
C LEU A 115 -4.30 -4.30 10.27
N LEU A 116 -3.51 -4.03 9.22
CA LEU A 116 -2.05 -3.94 9.33
C LEU A 116 -1.63 -2.87 10.34
N LEU A 117 -2.28 -1.70 10.35
CA LEU A 117 -1.99 -0.65 11.32
C LEU A 117 -2.22 -1.13 12.77
N ILE A 118 -3.35 -1.81 13.03
CA ILE A 118 -3.66 -2.36 14.35
C ILE A 118 -2.59 -3.37 14.78
N PHE A 119 -2.22 -4.30 13.89
CA PHE A 119 -1.16 -5.27 14.15
C PHE A 119 0.19 -4.59 14.42
N ILE A 120 0.57 -3.59 13.63
CA ILE A 120 1.80 -2.82 13.81
C ILE A 120 1.81 -2.15 15.19
N VAL A 121 0.72 -1.50 15.60
CA VAL A 121 0.62 -0.84 16.92
C VAL A 121 0.77 -1.87 18.04
N PHE A 122 0.11 -3.02 17.93
CA PHE A 122 0.19 -4.09 18.92
C PHE A 122 1.63 -4.60 19.07
N PHE A 123 2.33 -4.84 17.96
CA PHE A 123 3.74 -5.23 17.95
C PHE A 123 4.67 -4.18 18.56
N VAL A 124 4.41 -2.90 18.30
CA VAL A 124 5.22 -1.78 18.83
C VAL A 124 4.98 -1.58 20.33
N VAL A 125 3.76 -1.78 20.81
CA VAL A 125 3.41 -1.58 22.24
C VAL A 125 3.87 -2.76 23.07
N LEU A 126 3.59 -3.99 22.65
CA LEU A 126 3.92 -5.18 23.44
C LEU A 126 5.41 -5.53 23.40
N LYS A 127 6.15 -5.06 22.38
CA LYS A 127 7.56 -5.39 22.13
C LYS A 127 7.91 -6.82 22.59
N PRO A 128 7.29 -7.85 21.98
CA PRO A 128 7.40 -9.22 22.49
C PRO A 128 8.83 -9.81 22.43
N PHE A 129 9.81 -9.04 21.96
CA PHE A 129 11.23 -9.35 21.83
C PHE A 129 12.05 -8.06 21.75
#